data_AF-A0A0K0XB14-F1
#
_entry.id   AF-A0A0K0XB14-F1
#
_cell.length_a   1.000
_cell.length_b   1.000
_cell.length_c   1.000
_cell.angle_alpha   90.00
_cell.angle_beta   90.00
_cell.angle_gamma   90.00
#
_symmetry.space_group_name_H-M   'P 1'
#
loop_
_entity.id
_entity.type
_entity.pdbx_description
1 polymer ?
#
loop_
_entity_poly.entity_id
_entity_poly.type
_entity_poly.pdbx_seq_one_letter_code
_entity_poly.pdbx_strand_id
1 'polypeptide(L)'
;MTFPPSDPPPYPPYGSYQQEYPGHPPGYPGGYPGAYPAYPGPPRTNSMAIASLVCAFLFAPAGIVFGHISLSQIKRRGEQGRGLAIAGLVLSYVFTVLTVVAVVVSILLAMVAVQTVERRPGGPTYDAAPDNALPAFDPPPNLGANCQYLPTQEPAAKPAKPPRSGLVPTEPATVSAGIRTNRGSIGLRLANGKAPCTVNNFASLAQQGFYDNTSCHRLTTSELSVLQCGDPSGDGSGGPGYRFPNEYPTNQYRLSDPALREPVVYPRGTVATANSGPGTNGSQFFLVYQDSPLPPTYTVFGEIDRTGLQTLDDIAAAGVAGGGADGAPAEPVTITEASVD
;
A
#
# COMPACT_ATOMS: atom_id res chain seq x y z
N MET A 1 46.05 -1.39 36.71
CA MET A 1 46.58 -2.76 36.87
C MET A 1 46.05 -3.58 35.71
N THR A 2 46.91 -3.81 34.73
CA THR A 2 46.67 -4.56 33.50
C THR A 2 46.91 -6.04 33.77
N PHE A 3 45.92 -6.90 33.52
CA PHE A 3 46.08 -8.35 33.52
C PHE A 3 46.22 -8.86 32.07
N PRO A 4 47.17 -9.76 31.78
CA PRO A 4 47.42 -10.28 30.44
C PRO A 4 46.39 -11.35 30.01
N PRO A 5 46.27 -11.64 28.71
CA PRO A 5 45.29 -12.57 28.15
C PRO A 5 45.69 -14.04 28.39
N SER A 6 44.71 -14.87 28.72
CA SER A 6 44.84 -16.33 28.87
C SER A 6 44.40 -17.05 27.59
N ASP A 7 45.32 -17.79 26.97
CA ASP A 7 45.07 -18.67 25.82
C ASP A 7 44.14 -19.85 26.18
N PRO A 8 43.28 -20.30 25.24
CA PRO A 8 42.43 -21.48 25.43
C PRO A 8 43.20 -22.80 25.24
N PRO A 9 42.83 -23.88 25.96
CA PRO A 9 43.47 -25.18 25.83
C PRO A 9 43.13 -25.90 24.51
N PRO A 10 44.01 -26.80 24.02
CA PRO A 10 43.90 -27.44 22.71
C PRO A 10 42.86 -28.58 22.65
N TYR A 11 42.24 -28.73 21.47
CA TYR A 11 41.28 -29.79 21.13
C TYR A 11 41.93 -31.19 21.10
N PRO A 12 41.20 -32.27 21.48
CA PRO A 12 41.68 -33.63 21.34
C PRO A 12 41.62 -34.15 19.89
N PRO A 13 42.50 -35.08 19.50
CA PRO A 13 42.63 -35.54 18.11
C PRO A 13 41.58 -36.58 17.70
N TYR A 14 41.28 -36.59 16.40
CA TYR A 14 40.36 -37.51 15.70
C TYR A 14 40.73 -38.98 15.91
N GLY A 15 39.82 -39.76 16.52
CA GLY A 15 39.89 -41.21 16.60
C GLY A 15 39.19 -41.88 15.41
N SER A 16 39.89 -42.77 14.72
CA SER A 16 39.38 -43.63 13.66
C SER A 16 38.63 -44.84 14.24
N TYR A 17 37.33 -44.95 13.97
CA TYR A 17 36.55 -46.13 14.31
C TYR A 17 36.71 -47.23 13.24
N GLN A 18 37.34 -48.35 13.60
CA GLN A 18 37.23 -49.61 12.87
C GLN A 18 35.96 -50.35 13.30
N GLN A 19 35.21 -50.86 12.32
CA GLN A 19 33.92 -51.52 12.50
C GLN A 19 34.15 -53.03 12.66
N GLU A 20 33.87 -53.56 13.84
CA GLU A 20 34.04 -54.98 14.18
C GLU A 20 32.71 -55.73 13.96
N TYR A 21 32.73 -56.74 13.08
CA TYR A 21 31.58 -57.59 12.74
C TYR A 21 31.46 -58.77 13.74
N PRO A 22 30.28 -59.06 14.31
CA PRO A 22 30.09 -60.24 15.16
C PRO A 22 30.03 -61.55 14.36
N GLY A 23 30.66 -62.58 14.92
CA GLY A 23 30.93 -63.88 14.32
C GLY A 23 29.75 -64.85 14.15
N HIS A 24 30.05 -65.91 13.38
CA HIS A 24 29.22 -67.05 12.97
C HIS A 24 28.71 -67.93 14.11
N PRO A 25 27.51 -68.54 13.97
CA PRO A 25 27.11 -69.73 14.73
C PRO A 25 27.54 -71.06 14.04
N PRO A 26 27.70 -72.18 14.78
CA PRO A 26 28.31 -73.41 14.28
C PRO A 26 27.35 -74.29 13.46
N GLY A 27 27.91 -75.03 12.49
CA GLY A 27 27.19 -75.87 11.55
C GLY A 27 26.70 -77.22 12.10
N TYR A 28 25.66 -77.74 11.43
CA TYR A 28 25.20 -79.12 11.49
C TYR A 28 25.20 -79.72 10.07
N PRO A 29 25.50 -81.03 9.88
CA PRO A 29 25.74 -81.61 8.57
C PRO A 29 24.50 -82.35 8.01
N GLY A 30 24.42 -82.44 6.68
CA GLY A 30 23.76 -83.57 6.00
C GLY A 30 22.65 -83.23 5.00
N GLY A 31 23.02 -83.26 3.71
CA GLY A 31 22.29 -83.74 2.53
C GLY A 31 20.77 -83.59 2.38
N TYR A 32 20.32 -83.04 1.24
CA TYR A 32 19.36 -83.64 0.29
C TYR A 32 19.23 -82.72 -0.96
N PRO A 33 19.17 -83.25 -2.21
CA PRO A 33 18.99 -82.45 -3.41
C PRO A 33 17.49 -82.20 -3.65
N GLY A 34 17.08 -80.94 -3.66
CA GLY A 34 15.70 -80.55 -3.97
C GLY A 34 15.69 -79.35 -4.91
N ALA A 35 15.39 -79.59 -6.19
CA ALA A 35 15.07 -78.54 -7.13
C ALA A 35 13.74 -77.90 -6.72
N TYR A 36 13.79 -76.66 -6.21
CA TYR A 36 12.59 -75.89 -5.92
C TYR A 36 12.02 -75.32 -7.23
N PRO A 37 10.70 -75.37 -7.45
CA PRO A 37 10.10 -74.72 -8.60
C PRO A 37 10.32 -73.20 -8.52
N ALA A 38 10.73 -72.59 -9.63
CA ALA A 38 10.90 -71.15 -9.73
C ALA A 38 9.56 -70.47 -9.39
N TYR A 39 9.53 -69.72 -8.28
CA TYR A 39 8.39 -68.90 -7.92
C TYR A 39 8.12 -67.89 -9.04
N PRO A 40 6.89 -67.76 -9.56
CA PRO A 40 6.58 -66.72 -10.51
C PRO A 40 6.88 -65.36 -9.85
N GLY A 41 7.70 -64.55 -10.53
CA GLY A 41 8.09 -63.23 -10.02
C GLY A 41 6.85 -62.37 -9.75
N PRO A 42 6.91 -61.45 -8.76
CA PRO A 42 5.77 -60.63 -8.42
C PRO A 42 5.29 -59.84 -9.65
N PRO A 43 3.98 -59.75 -9.87
CA PRO A 43 3.45 -59.05 -11.03
C PRO A 43 3.89 -57.57 -11.02
N ARG A 44 4.36 -57.08 -12.16
CA ARG A 44 4.83 -55.70 -12.31
C ARG A 44 3.63 -54.78 -12.54
N THR A 45 3.47 -53.81 -11.65
CA THR A 45 2.45 -52.75 -11.77
C THR A 45 2.94 -51.67 -12.73
N ASN A 46 2.07 -51.22 -13.65
CA ASN A 46 2.43 -50.20 -14.64
C ASN A 46 2.74 -48.85 -13.97
N SER A 47 3.92 -48.28 -14.23
CA SER A 47 4.36 -47.00 -13.65
C SER A 47 3.51 -45.81 -14.06
N MET A 48 2.90 -45.84 -15.26
CA MET A 48 1.99 -44.80 -15.74
C MET A 48 0.65 -44.82 -14.99
N ALA A 49 0.24 -45.96 -14.46
CA ALA A 49 -0.95 -46.04 -13.60
C ALA A 49 -0.70 -45.31 -12.27
N ILE A 50 0.50 -45.45 -11.69
CA ILE A 50 0.90 -44.72 -10.48
C ILE A 50 1.02 -43.23 -10.76
N ALA A 51 1.66 -42.85 -11.88
CA ALA A 51 1.76 -41.47 -12.31
C ALA A 51 0.38 -40.83 -12.54
N SER A 52 -0.60 -41.58 -13.10
CA SER A 52 -1.96 -41.08 -13.28
C SER A 52 -2.65 -40.74 -11.97
N LEU A 53 -2.41 -41.52 -10.91
CA LEU A 53 -2.99 -41.29 -9.59
C LEU A 53 -2.35 -40.06 -8.91
N VAL A 54 -1.02 -39.92 -9.00
CA VAL A 54 -0.30 -38.78 -8.42
C VAL A 54 -0.67 -37.47 -9.15
N CYS A 55 -0.72 -37.50 -10.48
CA CYS A 55 -1.09 -36.33 -11.28
C CYS A 55 -2.56 -35.92 -11.12
N ALA A 56 -3.46 -36.85 -10.74
CA ALA A 56 -4.87 -36.52 -10.49
C ALA A 56 -5.05 -35.41 -9.42
N PHE A 57 -4.13 -35.30 -8.46
CA PHE A 57 -4.17 -34.30 -7.40
C PHE A 57 -3.32 -33.06 -7.68
N LEU A 58 -2.27 -33.17 -8.51
CA LEU A 58 -1.35 -32.06 -8.78
C LEU A 58 -1.74 -31.26 -10.03
N PHE A 59 -2.17 -31.95 -11.08
CA PHE A 59 -2.55 -31.33 -12.36
C PHE A 59 -3.48 -32.28 -13.13
N ALA A 60 -4.78 -32.16 -12.86
CA ALA A 60 -5.81 -33.06 -13.36
C ALA A 60 -5.78 -33.33 -14.88
N PRO A 61 -5.46 -32.36 -15.76
CA PRO A 61 -5.32 -32.64 -17.20
C PRO A 61 -4.22 -33.67 -17.53
N ALA A 62 -3.08 -33.65 -16.82
CA ALA A 62 -2.04 -34.67 -17.01
C ALA A 62 -2.45 -36.05 -16.48
N GLY A 63 -3.23 -36.09 -15.39
CA GLY A 63 -3.79 -37.34 -14.85
C GLY A 63 -4.72 -38.05 -15.85
N ILE A 64 -5.53 -37.31 -16.61
CA ILE A 64 -6.39 -37.85 -17.68
C ILE A 64 -5.55 -38.49 -18.80
N VAL A 65 -4.51 -37.79 -19.25
CA VAL A 65 -3.63 -38.28 -20.33
C VAL A 65 -2.91 -39.56 -19.91
N PHE A 66 -2.31 -39.58 -18.72
CA PHE A 66 -1.61 -40.77 -18.21
C PHE A 66 -2.56 -41.92 -17.86
N GLY A 67 -3.79 -41.63 -17.43
CA GLY A 67 -4.84 -42.63 -17.22
C GLY A 67 -5.21 -43.37 -18.50
N HIS A 68 -5.44 -42.66 -19.61
CA HIS A 68 -5.75 -43.29 -20.90
C HIS A 68 -4.56 -44.08 -21.47
N ILE A 69 -3.33 -43.54 -21.34
CA ILE A 69 -2.12 -44.23 -21.80
C ILE A 69 -1.88 -45.52 -21.01
N SER A 70 -2.02 -45.49 -19.68
CA SER A 70 -1.83 -46.67 -18.83
C SER A 70 -2.88 -47.75 -19.11
N LEU A 71 -4.16 -47.39 -19.33
CA LEU A 71 -5.20 -48.34 -19.70
C LEU A 71 -4.93 -49.02 -21.06
N SER A 72 -4.39 -48.27 -22.03
CA SER A 72 -3.96 -48.81 -23.32
C SER A 72 -2.76 -49.76 -23.18
N GLN A 73 -1.77 -49.41 -22.36
CA GLN A 73 -0.60 -50.26 -22.09
C GLN A 73 -0.98 -51.54 -21.35
N ILE A 74 -1.83 -51.45 -20.33
CA ILE A 74 -2.32 -52.59 -19.55
C ILE A 74 -3.09 -53.57 -20.45
N LYS A 75 -3.96 -53.06 -21.35
CA LYS A 75 -4.70 -53.90 -22.30
C LYS A 75 -3.78 -54.60 -23.31
N ARG A 76 -2.68 -53.97 -23.72
CA ARG A 76 -1.73 -54.53 -24.71
C ARG A 76 -0.68 -55.45 -24.10
N ARG A 77 -0.26 -55.20 -22.86
CA ARG A 77 0.89 -55.88 -22.22
C ARG A 77 0.51 -56.83 -21.09
N GLY A 78 -0.77 -56.88 -20.69
CA GLY A 78 -1.24 -57.76 -19.62
C GLY A 78 -0.72 -57.38 -18.23
N GLU A 79 -0.27 -56.14 -18.04
CA GLU A 79 0.29 -55.64 -16.78
C GLU A 79 -0.80 -55.38 -15.72
N GLN A 80 -0.43 -55.44 -14.43
CA GLN A 80 -1.35 -55.13 -13.33
C GLN A 80 -1.42 -53.61 -13.09
N GLY A 81 -2.50 -53.16 -12.44
CA GLY A 81 -2.72 -51.73 -12.14
C GLY A 81 -3.94 -51.11 -12.82
N ARG A 82 -4.80 -51.91 -13.46
CA ARG A 82 -6.03 -51.43 -14.12
C ARG A 82 -6.94 -50.66 -13.16
N GLY A 83 -7.11 -51.15 -11.93
CA GLY A 83 -7.90 -50.45 -10.91
C GLY A 83 -7.32 -49.09 -10.53
N LEU A 84 -5.99 -48.99 -10.43
CA LEU A 84 -5.26 -47.76 -10.09
C LEU A 84 -5.40 -46.71 -11.22
N ALA A 85 -5.28 -47.15 -12.47
CA ALA A 85 -5.47 -46.30 -13.64
C ALA A 85 -6.91 -45.78 -13.77
N ILE A 86 -7.91 -46.63 -13.48
CA ILE A 86 -9.32 -46.21 -13.45
C ILE A 86 -9.55 -45.21 -12.32
N ALA A 87 -9.02 -45.46 -11.12
CA ALA A 87 -9.14 -44.55 -9.98
C ALA A 87 -8.51 -43.18 -10.26
N GLY A 88 -7.28 -43.14 -10.80
CA GLY A 88 -6.59 -41.91 -11.17
C GLY A 88 -7.34 -41.13 -12.27
N LEU A 89 -7.88 -41.83 -13.27
CA LEU A 89 -8.67 -41.22 -14.34
C LEU A 89 -9.99 -40.64 -13.81
N VAL A 90 -10.74 -41.39 -13.00
CA VAL A 90 -12.00 -40.92 -12.38
C VAL A 90 -11.75 -39.69 -11.51
N LEU A 91 -10.73 -39.74 -10.64
CA LEU A 91 -10.35 -38.59 -9.80
C LEU A 91 -9.98 -37.37 -10.64
N SER A 92 -9.21 -37.56 -11.72
CA SER A 92 -8.81 -36.46 -12.60
C SER A 92 -10.01 -35.83 -13.32
N TYR A 93 -10.98 -36.62 -13.79
CA TYR A 93 -12.21 -36.07 -14.39
C TYR A 93 -13.06 -35.34 -13.35
N VAL A 94 -13.21 -35.90 -12.14
CA VAL A 94 -13.97 -35.25 -11.06
C VAL A 94 -13.33 -33.92 -10.68
N PHE A 95 -12.02 -33.87 -10.45
CA PHE A 95 -11.32 -32.62 -10.14
C PHE A 95 -11.41 -31.62 -11.30
N THR A 96 -11.23 -32.06 -12.55
CA THR A 96 -11.36 -31.18 -13.71
C THR A 96 -12.75 -30.57 -13.81
N VAL A 97 -13.79 -31.38 -13.65
CA VAL A 97 -15.19 -30.91 -13.66
C VAL A 97 -15.44 -29.95 -12.50
N LEU A 98 -14.98 -30.27 -11.29
CA LEU A 98 -15.12 -29.39 -10.12
C LEU A 98 -14.38 -28.06 -10.31
N THR A 99 -13.16 -28.06 -10.87
CA THR A 99 -12.43 -26.83 -11.18
C THR A 99 -13.13 -26.00 -12.25
N VAL A 100 -13.64 -26.63 -13.32
CA VAL A 100 -14.41 -25.92 -14.36
C VAL A 100 -15.69 -25.33 -13.76
N VAL A 101 -16.43 -26.10 -12.95
CA VAL A 101 -17.63 -25.60 -12.25
C VAL A 101 -17.26 -24.46 -11.31
N ALA A 102 -16.19 -24.56 -10.52
CA ALA A 102 -15.74 -23.49 -9.63
C ALA A 102 -15.34 -22.22 -10.39
N VAL A 103 -14.64 -22.35 -11.53
CA VAL A 103 -14.28 -21.22 -12.40
C VAL A 103 -15.54 -20.60 -13.01
N VAL A 104 -16.47 -21.41 -13.52
CA VAL A 104 -17.75 -20.91 -14.08
C VAL A 104 -18.57 -20.22 -12.99
N VAL A 105 -18.70 -20.80 -11.80
CA VAL A 105 -19.36 -20.18 -10.65
C VAL A 105 -18.63 -18.89 -10.23
N SER A 106 -17.30 -18.87 -10.23
CA SER A 106 -16.53 -17.66 -9.89
C SER A 106 -16.74 -16.55 -10.94
N ILE A 107 -16.78 -16.90 -12.23
CA ILE A 107 -17.07 -15.97 -13.32
C ILE A 107 -18.52 -15.48 -13.23
N LEU A 108 -19.48 -16.36 -12.96
CA LEU A 108 -20.88 -16.00 -12.78
C LEU A 108 -21.07 -15.12 -11.54
N LEU A 109 -20.41 -15.42 -10.42
CA LEU A 109 -20.40 -14.58 -9.22
C LEU A 109 -19.72 -13.25 -9.48
N ALA A 110 -18.63 -13.21 -10.24
CA ALA A 110 -17.98 -11.95 -10.64
C ALA A 110 -18.87 -11.14 -11.59
N MET A 111 -19.56 -11.77 -12.54
CA MET A 111 -20.52 -11.10 -13.43
C MET A 111 -21.73 -10.58 -12.65
N VAL A 112 -22.28 -11.37 -11.72
CA VAL A 112 -23.35 -10.93 -10.82
C VAL A 112 -22.85 -9.81 -9.91
N ALA A 113 -21.63 -9.88 -9.37
CA ALA A 113 -21.02 -8.83 -8.57
C ALA A 113 -20.86 -7.53 -9.39
N VAL A 114 -20.32 -7.61 -10.60
CA VAL A 114 -20.19 -6.46 -11.52
C VAL A 114 -21.56 -5.89 -11.89
N GLN A 115 -22.55 -6.74 -12.17
CA GLN A 115 -23.92 -6.30 -12.43
C GLN A 115 -24.60 -5.71 -11.19
N THR A 116 -24.30 -6.17 -9.98
CA THR A 116 -24.77 -5.54 -8.72
C THR A 116 -24.04 -4.23 -8.40
N VAL A 117 -22.82 -4.04 -8.91
CA VAL A 117 -22.09 -2.76 -8.81
C VAL A 117 -22.66 -1.76 -9.82
N GLU A 118 -22.99 -2.19 -11.04
CA GLU A 118 -23.57 -1.33 -12.08
C GLU A 118 -25.08 -1.06 -11.92
N ARG A 119 -25.82 -1.95 -11.25
CA ARG A 119 -27.29 -1.84 -11.03
C ARG A 119 -27.69 -1.48 -9.61
N ARG A 120 -26.81 -0.87 -8.82
CA ARG A 120 -27.24 -0.14 -7.62
C ARG A 120 -27.64 1.29 -8.03
N PRO A 121 -28.94 1.63 -8.11
CA PRO A 121 -29.33 3.01 -7.85
C PRO A 121 -29.04 3.27 -6.37
N GLY A 122 -27.92 3.94 -6.13
CA GLY A 122 -27.31 4.05 -4.81
C GLY A 122 -25.92 3.42 -4.81
N GLY A 123 -24.93 4.17 -5.31
CA GLY A 123 -23.58 4.08 -4.74
C GLY A 123 -23.65 4.33 -3.22
N PRO A 124 -22.53 4.45 -2.50
CA PRO A 124 -22.63 5.19 -1.25
C PRO A 124 -23.32 6.52 -1.61
N THR A 125 -24.57 6.69 -1.17
CA THR A 125 -24.96 8.00 -0.70
C THR A 125 -23.87 8.28 0.32
N TYR A 126 -22.94 9.16 -0.05
CA TYR A 126 -22.22 9.93 0.95
C TYR A 126 -23.31 10.24 1.97
N ASP A 127 -23.17 9.69 3.18
CA ASP A 127 -24.03 10.03 4.30
C ASP A 127 -24.29 11.52 4.17
N ALA A 128 -25.57 11.91 4.22
CA ALA A 128 -26.00 13.30 4.07
C ALA A 128 -24.88 14.17 4.61
N ALA A 129 -24.24 14.94 3.72
CA ALA A 129 -23.00 15.65 4.02
C ALA A 129 -23.17 16.20 5.43
N PRO A 130 -22.22 15.95 6.36
CA PRO A 130 -22.41 16.31 7.77
C PRO A 130 -22.99 17.70 7.81
N ASP A 131 -23.94 17.99 8.71
CA ASP A 131 -24.72 19.24 8.70
C ASP A 131 -23.86 20.53 8.58
N ASN A 132 -22.54 20.40 8.76
CA ASN A 132 -21.49 21.39 8.48
C ASN A 132 -20.45 20.93 7.43
N ALA A 133 -20.84 20.57 6.19
CA ALA A 133 -19.88 20.22 5.14
C ALA A 133 -19.20 21.45 4.51
N LEU A 134 -18.08 21.25 3.81
CA LEU A 134 -17.50 22.29 2.95
C LEU A 134 -18.56 22.84 1.97
N PRO A 135 -18.59 24.16 1.73
CA PRO A 135 -19.57 24.76 0.83
C PRO A 135 -19.39 24.26 -0.60
N ALA A 136 -20.46 24.26 -1.39
CA ALA A 136 -20.34 24.03 -2.82
C ALA A 136 -19.39 25.08 -3.45
N PHE A 137 -18.57 24.66 -4.41
CA PHE A 137 -17.67 25.57 -5.11
C PHE A 137 -18.44 26.34 -6.19
N ASP A 138 -18.56 27.64 -6.00
CA ASP A 138 -18.95 28.61 -7.01
C ASP A 138 -17.68 29.32 -7.53
N PRO A 139 -17.26 29.08 -8.79
CA PRO A 139 -16.02 29.65 -9.32
C PRO A 139 -16.14 31.17 -9.46
N PRO A 140 -15.23 31.95 -8.83
CA PRO A 140 -15.25 33.39 -9.01
C PRO A 140 -14.90 33.75 -10.47
N PRO A 141 -15.47 34.84 -11.03
CA PRO A 141 -15.28 35.22 -12.44
C PRO A 141 -13.82 35.53 -12.80
N ASN A 142 -12.98 35.76 -11.79
CA ASN A 142 -11.55 36.07 -11.89
C ASN A 142 -10.66 34.97 -11.30
N LEU A 143 -11.14 33.72 -11.23
CA LEU A 143 -10.36 32.58 -10.74
C LEU A 143 -9.01 32.49 -11.48
N GLY A 144 -7.91 32.51 -10.72
CA GLY A 144 -6.54 32.47 -11.28
C GLY A 144 -6.12 33.72 -12.05
N ALA A 145 -6.97 34.74 -12.24
CA ALA A 145 -6.66 35.87 -13.10
C ALA A 145 -5.56 36.81 -12.55
N ASN A 146 -5.40 36.87 -11.22
CA ASN A 146 -4.46 37.78 -10.56
C ASN A 146 -3.90 37.18 -9.27
N CYS A 147 -3.11 36.11 -9.39
CA CYS A 147 -2.39 35.56 -8.24
C CYS A 147 -1.26 36.51 -7.82
N GLN A 148 -1.19 36.83 -6.52
CA GLN A 148 -0.18 37.72 -5.96
C GLN A 148 0.48 37.13 -4.72
N TYR A 149 1.79 37.31 -4.61
CA TYR A 149 2.63 36.74 -3.56
C TYR A 149 3.42 37.89 -2.92
N LEU A 150 2.85 38.45 -1.85
CA LEU A 150 3.32 39.68 -1.23
C LEU A 150 4.40 39.37 -0.20
N PRO A 151 5.56 40.06 -0.22
CA PRO A 151 6.61 39.86 0.78
C PRO A 151 6.11 40.03 2.22
N THR A 152 6.65 39.22 3.12
CA THR A 152 6.47 39.35 4.58
C THR A 152 7.64 40.14 5.19
N GLN A 153 7.50 40.53 6.46
CA GLN A 153 8.62 41.13 7.19
C GLN A 153 9.63 40.06 7.61
N GLU A 154 9.11 38.88 7.95
CA GLU A 154 9.89 37.69 8.24
C GLU A 154 10.56 37.21 6.95
N PRO A 155 11.88 36.98 6.97
CA PRO A 155 12.59 36.41 5.83
C PRO A 155 12.17 34.96 5.61
N ALA A 156 12.44 34.44 4.41
CA ALA A 156 12.21 33.04 4.10
C ALA A 156 13.09 32.13 4.98
N ALA A 157 12.51 31.09 5.58
CA ALA A 157 13.23 30.11 6.40
C ALA A 157 14.24 29.29 5.59
N LYS A 158 14.02 29.20 4.27
CA LYS A 158 14.93 28.62 3.28
C LYS A 158 14.88 29.51 2.03
N PRO A 159 15.96 29.62 1.22
CA PRO A 159 15.92 30.42 0.00
C PRO A 159 14.74 30.03 -0.90
N ALA A 160 13.88 31.00 -1.20
CA ALA A 160 12.71 30.83 -2.06
C ALA A 160 12.49 32.09 -2.89
N LYS A 161 12.10 31.90 -4.14
CA LYS A 161 11.56 32.97 -4.99
C LYS A 161 10.04 32.82 -5.05
N PRO A 162 9.28 33.92 -4.90
CA PRO A 162 7.86 33.88 -5.18
C PRO A 162 7.60 33.35 -6.59
N PRO A 163 6.52 32.58 -6.80
CA PRO A 163 6.13 32.16 -8.14
C PRO A 163 5.72 33.36 -9.01
N ARG A 164 5.50 33.10 -10.30
CA ARG A 164 4.98 34.10 -11.22
C ARG A 164 3.62 34.64 -10.72
N SER A 165 3.52 35.96 -10.63
CA SER A 165 2.27 36.67 -10.32
C SER A 165 1.46 36.97 -11.58
N GLY A 166 0.18 37.30 -11.40
CA GLY A 166 -0.77 37.60 -12.47
C GLY A 166 -1.61 36.38 -12.86
N LEU A 167 -1.85 36.21 -14.15
CA LEU A 167 -2.66 35.11 -14.68
C LEU A 167 -1.96 33.76 -14.47
N VAL A 168 -2.64 32.86 -13.76
CA VAL A 168 -2.29 31.45 -13.57
C VAL A 168 -3.35 30.59 -14.26
N PRO A 169 -2.97 29.65 -15.15
CA PRO A 169 -3.91 28.74 -15.80
C PRO A 169 -4.65 27.86 -14.78
N THR A 170 -5.97 27.75 -14.94
CA THR A 170 -6.81 26.86 -14.12
C THR A 170 -6.99 25.47 -14.75
N GLU A 171 -6.43 25.26 -15.94
CA GLU A 171 -6.47 23.99 -16.67
C GLU A 171 -5.05 23.36 -16.77
N PRO A 172 -4.93 22.03 -16.60
CA PRO A 172 -5.99 21.10 -16.22
C PRO A 172 -6.52 21.41 -14.81
N ALA A 173 -7.82 21.20 -14.59
CA ALA A 173 -8.47 21.47 -13.31
C ALA A 173 -7.88 20.65 -12.13
N THR A 174 -7.14 19.58 -12.43
CA THR A 174 -6.40 18.78 -11.48
C THR A 174 -4.98 18.54 -11.98
N VAL A 175 -4.00 18.69 -11.08
CA VAL A 175 -2.58 18.47 -11.37
C VAL A 175 -2.04 17.40 -10.41
N SER A 176 -1.29 16.43 -10.92
CA SER A 176 -0.67 15.40 -10.08
C SER A 176 0.57 15.95 -9.39
N ALA A 177 0.74 15.58 -8.13
CA ALA A 177 1.92 15.92 -7.35
C ALA A 177 2.26 14.79 -6.37
N GLY A 178 3.47 14.82 -5.84
CA GLY A 178 3.95 13.82 -4.89
C GLY A 178 4.77 14.44 -3.79
N ILE A 179 4.62 13.90 -2.58
CA ILE A 179 5.50 14.16 -1.45
C ILE A 179 6.15 12.83 -1.07
N ARG A 180 7.47 12.76 -1.16
CA ARG A 180 8.23 11.63 -0.64
C ARG A 180 8.64 11.93 0.79
N THR A 181 8.38 10.99 1.69
CA THR A 181 8.83 11.08 3.07
C THR A 181 9.69 9.87 3.44
N ASN A 182 10.43 9.97 4.55
CA ASN A 182 11.10 8.82 5.16
C ASN A 182 10.12 7.75 5.71
N ARG A 183 8.82 8.03 5.73
CA ARG A 183 7.75 7.14 6.20
C ARG A 183 6.91 6.52 5.08
N GLY A 184 7.09 6.97 3.84
CA GLY A 184 6.28 6.56 2.70
C GLY A 184 6.02 7.69 1.71
N SER A 185 5.44 7.35 0.57
CA SER A 185 5.03 8.31 -0.46
C SER A 185 3.59 8.74 -0.25
N ILE A 186 3.34 10.02 -0.47
CA ILE A 186 2.01 10.64 -0.38
C ILE A 186 1.71 11.24 -1.75
N GLY A 187 0.85 10.58 -2.53
CA GLY A 187 0.41 11.09 -3.82
C GLY A 187 -0.71 12.10 -3.65
N LEU A 188 -0.67 13.17 -4.44
CA LEU A 188 -1.61 14.28 -4.37
C LEU A 188 -2.27 14.54 -5.73
N ARG A 189 -3.56 14.90 -5.69
CA ARG A 189 -4.31 15.49 -6.79
C ARG A 189 -4.61 16.94 -6.45
N LEU A 190 -3.79 17.87 -6.95
CA LEU A 190 -3.90 19.30 -6.66
C LEU A 190 -5.11 19.91 -7.40
N ALA A 191 -5.93 20.67 -6.68
CA ALA A 191 -7.19 21.25 -7.16
C ALA A 191 -6.98 22.58 -7.90
N ASN A 192 -6.23 22.55 -9.01
CA ASN A 192 -5.88 23.74 -9.80
C ASN A 192 -7.11 24.54 -10.29
N GLY A 193 -8.21 23.85 -10.58
CA GLY A 193 -9.48 24.49 -10.97
C GLY A 193 -10.27 25.10 -9.81
N LYS A 194 -9.77 25.05 -8.56
CA LYS A 194 -10.41 25.64 -7.38
C LYS A 194 -9.49 26.57 -6.59
N ALA A 195 -8.20 26.26 -6.57
CA ALA A 195 -7.16 26.99 -5.85
C ALA A 195 -5.89 27.19 -6.70
N PRO A 196 -5.98 27.81 -7.90
CA PRO A 196 -4.86 27.95 -8.82
C PRO A 196 -3.65 28.69 -8.24
N CYS A 197 -3.87 29.74 -7.42
CA CYS A 197 -2.75 30.48 -6.84
C CYS A 197 -1.99 29.61 -5.82
N THR A 198 -2.73 28.81 -5.04
CA THR A 198 -2.15 27.90 -4.06
C THR A 198 -1.40 26.75 -4.75
N VAL A 199 -1.95 26.18 -5.83
CA VAL A 199 -1.29 25.14 -6.61
C VAL A 199 -0.01 25.68 -7.27
N ASN A 200 -0.06 26.88 -7.85
CA ASN A 200 1.11 27.54 -8.44
C ASN A 200 2.20 27.84 -7.40
N ASN A 201 1.82 28.23 -6.18
CA ASN A 201 2.73 28.38 -5.05
C ASN A 201 3.41 27.05 -4.68
N PHE A 202 2.61 26.01 -4.44
CA PHE A 202 3.14 24.69 -4.07
C PHE A 202 4.08 24.15 -5.15
N ALA A 203 3.69 24.22 -6.41
CA ALA A 203 4.49 23.76 -7.55
C ALA A 203 5.83 24.50 -7.66
N SER A 204 5.82 25.82 -7.53
CA SER A 204 7.05 26.62 -7.57
C SER A 204 7.99 26.31 -6.41
N LEU A 205 7.46 26.14 -5.19
CA LEU A 205 8.27 25.81 -4.02
C LEU A 205 8.83 24.38 -4.12
N ALA A 206 8.03 23.42 -4.60
CA ALA A 206 8.46 22.06 -4.89
C ALA A 206 9.60 22.03 -5.93
N GLN A 207 9.44 22.73 -7.06
CA GLN A 207 10.47 22.82 -8.10
C GLN A 207 11.78 23.46 -7.62
N GLN A 208 11.71 24.35 -6.62
CA GLN A 208 12.88 24.97 -5.99
C GLN A 208 13.52 24.08 -4.90
N GLY A 209 12.99 22.89 -4.64
CA GLY A 209 13.43 22.02 -3.56
C GLY A 209 13.17 22.62 -2.18
N PHE A 210 12.21 23.55 -2.05
CA PHE A 210 11.95 24.25 -0.79
C PHE A 210 11.53 23.28 0.33
N TYR A 211 10.73 22.28 -0.01
CA TYR A 211 10.26 21.26 0.93
C TYR A 211 11.29 20.15 1.21
N ASP A 212 12.38 20.09 0.45
CA ASP A 212 13.37 19.02 0.58
C ASP A 212 14.08 19.09 1.94
N ASN A 213 14.15 17.93 2.59
CA ASN A 213 14.72 17.72 3.92
C ASN A 213 14.08 18.60 5.01
N THR A 214 12.76 18.82 4.91
CA THR A 214 11.99 19.54 5.93
C THR A 214 11.15 18.58 6.77
N SER A 215 10.89 18.90 8.03
CA SER A 215 10.08 18.05 8.91
C SER A 215 8.59 18.39 8.82
N CYS A 216 7.74 17.39 9.06
CA CYS A 216 6.37 17.64 9.50
C CYS A 216 6.39 17.81 11.01
N HIS A 217 6.20 19.04 11.46
CA HIS A 217 6.47 19.44 12.85
C HIS A 217 5.30 19.22 13.80
N ARG A 218 4.09 18.94 13.27
CA ARG A 218 2.89 18.80 14.09
C ARG A 218 1.97 17.71 13.58
N LEU A 219 1.55 16.83 14.48
CA LEU A 219 0.54 15.80 14.33
C LEU A 219 -0.48 15.98 15.45
N THR A 220 -1.77 15.91 15.10
CA THR A 220 -2.87 15.89 16.06
C THR A 220 -3.61 14.56 15.98
N THR A 221 -4.05 14.00 17.11
CA THR A 221 -4.70 12.67 17.20
C THR A 221 -6.01 12.67 18.00
N SER A 222 -6.65 13.84 18.16
CA SER A 222 -7.89 14.00 18.92
C SER A 222 -8.96 14.76 18.13
N GLU A 223 -9.30 15.99 18.54
CA GLU A 223 -10.34 16.81 17.92
C GLU A 223 -10.04 17.14 16.46
N LEU A 224 -8.74 17.22 16.13
CA LEU A 224 -8.22 17.34 14.78
C LEU A 224 -7.39 16.10 14.46
N SER A 225 -7.49 15.63 13.22
CA SER A 225 -6.71 14.50 12.70
C SER A 225 -5.90 14.96 11.48
N VAL A 226 -4.88 15.77 11.73
CA VAL A 226 -4.04 16.37 10.70
C VAL A 226 -2.55 16.15 10.96
N LEU A 227 -1.78 16.00 9.89
CA LEU A 227 -0.32 16.11 9.88
C LEU A 227 0.07 17.41 9.15
N GLN A 228 0.73 18.33 9.85
CA GLN A 228 1.16 19.63 9.32
C GLN A 228 2.65 19.64 8.99
N CYS A 229 2.96 20.14 7.80
CA CYS A 229 4.30 20.17 7.20
C CYS A 229 4.52 21.50 6.46
N GLY A 230 5.65 21.62 5.75
CA GLY A 230 5.93 22.74 4.86
C GLY A 230 6.59 23.94 5.55
N ASP A 231 7.11 23.74 6.75
CA ASP A 231 7.95 24.70 7.47
C ASP A 231 9.42 24.24 7.49
N PRO A 232 10.34 24.93 6.79
CA PRO A 232 11.76 24.61 6.85
C PRO A 232 12.44 24.83 8.20
N SER A 233 11.93 25.69 9.10
CA SER A 233 12.50 25.81 10.46
C SER A 233 12.08 24.65 11.36
N GLY A 234 10.97 23.99 11.04
CA GLY A 234 10.46 22.82 11.76
C GLY A 234 9.81 23.16 13.12
N ASP A 235 9.57 24.43 13.42
CA ASP A 235 8.98 24.90 14.68
C ASP A 235 7.57 25.51 14.52
N GLY A 236 7.06 25.56 13.29
CA GLY A 236 5.75 26.10 12.93
C GLY A 236 5.75 27.60 12.65
N SER A 237 6.89 28.29 12.80
CA SER A 237 6.98 29.74 12.61
C SER A 237 7.51 30.16 11.23
N GLY A 238 8.12 29.25 10.49
CA GLY A 238 8.77 29.56 9.23
C GLY A 238 7.84 29.57 8.02
N GLY A 239 8.37 30.10 6.91
CA GLY A 239 7.64 30.27 5.67
C GLY A 239 8.56 30.69 4.51
N PRO A 240 7.98 31.02 3.34
CA PRO A 240 8.75 31.28 2.12
C PRO A 240 9.15 32.75 1.96
N GLY A 241 8.94 33.60 2.98
CA GLY A 241 9.25 35.04 2.93
C GLY A 241 8.20 35.88 2.19
N TYR A 242 7.04 35.30 1.91
CA TYR A 242 5.89 35.97 1.32
C TYR A 242 4.59 35.29 1.76
N ARG A 243 3.47 35.98 1.53
CA ARG A 243 2.12 35.51 1.80
C ARG A 243 1.19 35.74 0.61
N PHE A 244 0.08 35.01 0.55
CA PHE A 244 -0.94 35.19 -0.48
C PHE A 244 -2.37 34.95 0.05
N PRO A 245 -3.41 35.46 -0.66
CA PRO A 245 -4.81 35.33 -0.27
C PRO A 245 -5.30 33.88 -0.15
N ASN A 246 -6.40 33.67 0.57
CA ASN A 246 -7.14 32.41 0.55
C ASN A 246 -7.95 32.24 -0.73
N GLU A 247 -8.17 30.98 -1.12
CA GLU A 247 -9.05 30.59 -2.22
C GLU A 247 -10.20 29.74 -1.66
N TYR A 248 -10.67 28.71 -2.37
CA TYR A 248 -11.70 27.81 -1.87
C TYR A 248 -11.27 27.10 -0.57
N PRO A 249 -12.14 26.98 0.46
CA PRO A 249 -13.54 27.39 0.52
C PRO A 249 -13.77 28.84 0.98
N THR A 250 -12.73 29.54 1.42
CA THR A 250 -12.85 30.88 2.02
C THR A 250 -13.49 31.89 1.08
N ASN A 251 -13.22 31.80 -0.23
CA ASN A 251 -13.81 32.67 -1.25
C ASN A 251 -15.31 32.41 -1.52
N GLN A 252 -15.91 31.40 -0.87
CA GLN A 252 -17.35 31.14 -0.90
C GLN A 252 -18.12 31.97 0.14
N TYR A 253 -17.39 32.70 0.98
CA TYR A 253 -17.94 33.55 2.04
C TYR A 253 -17.56 35.00 1.82
N ARG A 254 -18.37 35.91 2.37
CA ARG A 254 -17.95 37.31 2.52
C ARG A 254 -16.90 37.39 3.64
N LEU A 255 -15.93 38.30 3.52
CA LEU A 255 -14.87 38.45 4.54
C LEU A 255 -15.40 38.74 5.95
N SER A 256 -16.58 39.35 6.08
CA SER A 256 -17.24 39.65 7.35
C SER A 256 -18.29 38.61 7.76
N ASP A 257 -18.40 37.51 7.04
CA ASP A 257 -19.41 36.48 7.30
C ASP A 257 -19.09 35.76 8.62
N PRO A 258 -20.02 35.70 9.59
CA PRO A 258 -19.80 34.96 10.83
C PRO A 258 -19.56 33.46 10.60
N ALA A 259 -20.05 32.88 9.50
CA ALA A 259 -19.82 31.48 9.15
C ALA A 259 -18.33 31.14 8.95
N LEU A 260 -17.46 32.13 8.74
CA LEU A 260 -16.00 31.93 8.73
C LEU A 260 -15.42 31.50 10.09
N ARG A 261 -16.20 31.58 11.17
CA ARG A 261 -15.80 31.13 12.52
C ARG A 261 -16.41 29.78 12.90
N GLU A 262 -17.41 29.33 12.14
CA GLU A 262 -18.10 28.07 12.41
C GLU A 262 -17.31 26.91 11.77
N PRO A 263 -17.00 25.83 12.50
CA PRO A 263 -16.31 24.69 11.94
C PRO A 263 -17.14 24.00 10.86
N VAL A 264 -16.49 23.71 9.73
CA VAL A 264 -16.97 22.78 8.70
C VAL A 264 -16.07 21.56 8.64
N VAL A 265 -16.60 20.43 8.20
CA VAL A 265 -15.84 19.19 8.07
C VAL A 265 -14.96 19.26 6.84
N TYR A 266 -13.65 19.18 7.05
CA TYR A 266 -12.66 18.90 6.02
C TYR A 266 -12.54 17.37 5.95
N PRO A 267 -12.96 16.72 4.86
CA PRO A 267 -12.98 15.27 4.79
C PRO A 267 -11.57 14.67 4.84
N ARG A 268 -11.47 13.42 5.30
CA ARG A 268 -10.28 12.59 5.14
C ARG A 268 -9.78 12.64 3.69
N GLY A 269 -8.47 12.84 3.54
CA GLY A 269 -7.82 13.00 2.26
C GLY A 269 -7.69 14.44 1.80
N THR A 270 -8.18 15.42 2.56
CA THR A 270 -8.02 16.84 2.19
C THR A 270 -6.57 17.31 2.40
N VAL A 271 -6.05 18.08 1.44
CA VAL A 271 -4.84 18.88 1.60
C VAL A 271 -5.24 20.36 1.66
N ALA A 272 -4.84 21.04 2.73
CA ALA A 272 -5.14 22.46 2.90
C ALA A 272 -3.96 23.27 3.42
N THR A 273 -3.94 24.57 3.13
CA THR A 273 -2.89 25.48 3.62
C THR A 273 -3.04 25.72 5.12
N ALA A 274 -1.93 25.75 5.85
CA ALA A 274 -1.90 26.36 7.17
C ALA A 274 -1.72 27.88 7.03
N ASN A 275 -2.29 28.65 7.95
CA ASN A 275 -2.17 30.11 7.97
C ASN A 275 -2.34 30.66 9.39
N SER A 276 -1.97 31.93 9.57
CA SER A 276 -2.13 32.69 10.82
C SER A 276 -3.32 33.65 10.74
N GLY A 277 -4.36 33.25 9.99
CA GLY A 277 -5.54 34.04 9.69
C GLY A 277 -5.74 34.27 8.18
N PRO A 278 -6.94 34.72 7.76
CA PRO A 278 -7.24 34.92 6.35
C PRO A 278 -6.24 35.86 5.66
N GLY A 279 -5.75 35.44 4.49
CA GLY A 279 -4.81 36.17 3.66
C GLY A 279 -3.33 35.96 3.99
N THR A 280 -3.02 34.97 4.82
CA THR A 280 -1.65 34.71 5.30
C THR A 280 -1.10 33.35 4.88
N ASN A 281 -1.60 32.78 3.78
CA ASN A 281 -1.06 31.52 3.27
C ASN A 281 0.41 31.70 2.87
N GLY A 282 1.25 30.71 3.21
CA GLY A 282 2.68 30.69 2.90
C GLY A 282 3.09 29.35 2.29
N SER A 283 3.98 28.63 2.94
CA SER A 283 4.45 27.30 2.50
C SER A 283 3.88 26.14 3.30
N GLN A 284 3.35 26.43 4.50
CA GLN A 284 2.85 25.38 5.37
C GLN A 284 1.50 24.85 4.89
N PHE A 285 1.33 23.53 5.01
CA PHE A 285 0.10 22.82 4.66
C PHE A 285 -0.14 21.69 5.66
N PHE A 286 -1.38 21.22 5.73
CA PHE A 286 -1.74 20.06 6.52
C PHE A 286 -2.50 19.03 5.69
N LEU A 287 -2.29 17.77 6.07
CA LEU A 287 -2.84 16.57 5.46
C LEU A 287 -3.87 15.99 6.42
N VAL A 288 -5.15 16.00 6.02
CA VAL A 288 -6.27 15.52 6.83
C VAL A 288 -6.38 14.01 6.69
N TYR A 289 -6.08 13.27 7.76
CA TYR A 289 -6.12 11.81 7.74
C TYR A 289 -7.38 11.24 8.40
N GLN A 290 -8.18 12.02 9.14
CA GLN A 290 -9.59 11.71 9.43
C GLN A 290 -10.42 12.97 9.30
N ASP A 291 -11.72 12.83 9.03
CA ASP A 291 -12.66 13.96 8.98
C ASP A 291 -12.44 14.91 10.16
N SER A 292 -12.11 16.16 9.86
CA SER A 292 -11.67 17.13 10.86
C SER A 292 -12.51 18.41 10.78
N PRO A 293 -13.16 18.83 11.88
CA PRO A 293 -13.90 20.09 11.92
C PRO A 293 -12.92 21.27 12.02
N LEU A 294 -12.93 22.15 11.02
CA LEU A 294 -12.08 23.33 10.96
C LEU A 294 -12.89 24.51 10.39
N PRO A 295 -12.61 25.76 10.79
CA PRO A 295 -13.19 26.92 10.11
C PRO A 295 -12.91 26.89 8.59
N PRO A 296 -13.81 27.41 7.73
CA PRO A 296 -13.63 27.45 6.27
C PRO A 296 -12.61 28.51 5.81
N THR A 297 -11.57 28.76 6.61
CA THR A 297 -10.51 29.74 6.41
C THR A 297 -9.17 29.11 5.97
N TYR A 298 -9.14 27.82 5.68
CA TYR A 298 -7.94 27.11 5.20
C TYR A 298 -8.15 26.69 3.75
N THR A 299 -7.28 27.14 2.85
CA THR A 299 -7.47 26.90 1.42
C THR A 299 -7.30 25.41 1.14
N VAL A 300 -8.34 24.75 0.66
CA VAL A 300 -8.28 23.37 0.16
C VAL A 300 -7.70 23.40 -1.25
N PHE A 301 -6.53 22.79 -1.43
CA PHE A 301 -5.81 22.82 -2.70
C PHE A 301 -5.43 21.45 -3.24
N GLY A 302 -5.89 20.37 -2.62
CA GLY A 302 -5.74 19.04 -3.19
C GLY A 302 -6.39 17.93 -2.39
N GLU A 303 -6.31 16.74 -2.95
CA GLU A 303 -6.73 15.48 -2.33
C GLU A 303 -5.57 14.49 -2.29
N ILE A 304 -5.54 13.66 -1.26
CA ILE A 304 -4.52 12.65 -1.02
C ILE A 304 -4.98 11.33 -1.65
N ASP A 305 -4.07 10.66 -2.33
CA ASP A 305 -4.34 9.35 -2.90
C ASP A 305 -4.43 8.25 -1.82
N ARG A 306 -4.87 7.06 -2.24
CA ARG A 306 -5.05 5.93 -1.30
C ARG A 306 -3.74 5.52 -0.62
N THR A 307 -2.62 5.57 -1.35
CA THR A 307 -1.29 5.19 -0.82
C THR A 307 -0.81 6.18 0.24
N GLY A 308 -1.01 7.48 0.00
CA GLY A 308 -0.71 8.54 0.95
C GLY A 308 -1.57 8.44 2.19
N LEU A 309 -2.86 8.11 2.04
CA LEU A 309 -3.75 7.89 3.17
C LEU A 309 -3.32 6.72 4.07
N GLN A 310 -2.76 5.64 3.50
CA GLN A 310 -2.17 4.54 4.28
C GLN A 310 -0.90 4.99 5.01
N THR A 311 -0.03 5.72 4.33
CA THR A 311 1.18 6.31 4.95
C THR A 311 0.81 7.20 6.15
N LEU A 312 -0.25 8.00 6.01
CA LEU A 312 -0.73 8.87 7.09
C LEU A 312 -1.36 8.10 8.25
N ASP A 313 -2.05 6.98 7.98
CA ASP A 313 -2.57 6.10 9.03
C ASP A 313 -1.43 5.50 9.86
N ASP A 314 -0.37 5.04 9.21
CA ASP A 314 0.81 4.49 9.89
C ASP A 314 1.52 5.55 10.75
N ILE A 315 1.65 6.78 10.24
CA ILE A 315 2.19 7.92 11.00
C ILE A 315 1.31 8.24 12.22
N ALA A 316 -0.01 8.31 12.03
CA ALA A 316 -0.95 8.63 13.09
C ALA A 316 -1.01 7.54 14.17
N ALA A 317 -0.92 6.26 13.76
CA ALA A 317 -0.90 5.11 14.66
C ALA A 317 0.35 5.07 15.55
N ALA A 318 1.48 5.58 15.07
CA ALA A 318 2.68 5.76 15.90
C ALA A 318 2.49 6.84 16.99
N GLY A 319 1.57 7.78 16.78
CA GLY A 319 1.18 8.78 17.76
C GLY A 319 2.08 10.02 17.80
N VAL A 320 1.82 10.87 18.79
CA VAL A 320 2.55 12.11 19.04
C VAL A 320 3.70 11.86 20.01
N ALA A 321 4.84 12.53 19.79
CA ALA A 321 5.99 12.47 20.68
C ALA A 321 5.58 12.85 22.12
N GLY A 322 5.97 12.01 23.09
CA GLY A 322 5.55 12.16 24.48
C GLY A 322 4.13 11.66 24.79
N GLY A 323 3.41 11.09 23.82
CA GLY A 323 2.10 10.46 24.03
C GLY A 323 0.93 11.43 24.18
N GLY A 324 1.12 12.70 23.81
CA GLY A 324 0.06 13.71 23.79
C GLY A 324 -0.90 13.54 22.62
N ALA A 325 -1.83 14.50 22.48
CA ALA A 325 -2.79 14.55 21.37
C ALA A 325 -2.47 15.61 20.31
N ASP A 326 -1.46 16.44 20.56
CA ASP A 326 -0.97 17.51 19.68
C ASP A 326 0.53 17.74 19.96
N GLY A 327 1.35 17.74 18.91
CA GLY A 327 2.78 17.96 18.99
C GLY A 327 3.53 17.33 17.83
N ALA A 328 4.86 17.22 17.93
CA ALA A 328 5.65 16.54 16.91
C ALA A 328 5.25 15.06 16.78
N PRO A 329 5.31 14.45 15.58
CA PRO A 329 5.14 13.00 15.43
C PRO A 329 6.11 12.21 16.33
N ALA A 330 5.64 11.11 16.93
CA ALA A 330 6.47 10.23 17.77
C ALA A 330 7.63 9.62 16.98
N GLU A 331 7.35 9.27 15.73
CA GLU A 331 8.35 8.88 14.76
C GLU A 331 8.55 10.02 13.77
N PRO A 332 9.75 10.65 13.70
CA PRO A 332 9.96 11.82 12.87
C PRO A 332 9.60 11.59 11.40
N VAL A 333 8.80 12.51 10.85
CA VAL A 333 8.41 12.54 9.44
C VAL A 333 9.18 13.66 8.76
N THR A 334 10.00 13.30 7.78
CA THR A 334 10.80 14.22 6.97
C THR A 334 10.35 14.10 5.52
N ILE A 335 9.98 15.22 4.91
CA ILE A 335 9.82 15.34 3.47
C ILE A 335 11.22 15.30 2.86
N THR A 336 11.52 14.23 2.12
CA THR A 336 12.79 14.11 1.40
C THR A 336 12.75 14.87 0.10
N GLU A 337 11.58 14.92 -0.55
CA GLU A 337 11.35 15.57 -1.84
C GLU A 337 9.86 15.86 -2.00
N ALA A 338 9.53 16.98 -2.65
CA ALA A 338 8.19 17.25 -3.17
C ALA A 338 8.28 17.61 -4.65
N SER A 339 7.35 17.09 -5.46
CA SER A 339 7.34 17.29 -6.91
C SER A 339 5.92 17.49 -7.45
N VAL A 340 5.82 18.09 -8.63
CA VAL A 340 4.59 18.24 -9.41
C VAL A 340 4.88 17.73 -10.82
N ASP A 341 3.95 16.93 -11.36
CA ASP A 341 4.09 16.23 -12.65
C ASP A 341 3.70 17.09 -13.87
#